data_AF-A0A6H9S2G7-F1
#
_entry.id   AF-A0A6H9S2G7-F1
#
_cell.length_a   1.000
_cell.length_b   1.000
_cell.length_c   1.000
_cell.angle_alpha   90.00
_cell.angle_beta   90.00
_cell.angle_gamma   90.00
#
_symmetry.space_group_name_H-M   'P 1'
#
loop_
_entity.id
_entity.type
_entity.pdbx_description
1 polymer ?
#
loop_
_entity_poly.entity_id
_entity_poly.type
_entity_poly.pdbx_seq_one_letter_code
_entity_poly.pdbx_strand_id
1 'polypeptide(L)'
;KSTPMLRLREQIGALAATRADVLILGETGAGKEVVARALHDLSGRRNGPFVAINAGALAESVVESELFGHEPGAFTGAQKRRIGKFEFANGGTLFLDEIESMSLDVQVKLLRLLQERVVERLGGNQQIPLDIRIIAATKEDLRQAADQGRFRADLYYRLNVAPLRIPPLRE
;
A
#
# COMPACT_ATOMS: atom_id res chain seq x y z
N LYS A 1 28.86 -0.12 11.94
CA LYS A 1 27.47 -0.17 11.37
C LYS A 1 26.52 -0.30 12.54
N SER A 2 25.46 0.51 12.64
CA SER A 2 24.54 0.46 13.81
C SER A 2 23.82 -0.90 13.85
N THR A 3 23.76 -1.53 15.03
CA THR A 3 23.11 -2.83 15.24
C THR A 3 21.63 -2.83 14.83
N PRO A 4 20.84 -1.77 15.12
CA PRO A 4 19.48 -1.63 14.59
C PRO A 4 19.39 -1.71 13.05
N MET A 5 20.34 -1.10 12.34
CA MET A 5 20.37 -1.15 10.87
C MET A 5 20.75 -2.49 10.29
N LEU A 6 21.59 -3.27 10.98
CA LEU A 6 21.88 -4.64 10.57
C LEU A 6 20.64 -5.52 10.70
N ARG A 7 19.91 -5.41 11.82
CA ARG A 7 18.65 -6.15 12.03
C ARG A 7 17.58 -5.78 11.00
N LEU A 8 17.42 -4.49 10.69
CA LEU A 8 16.48 -4.06 9.66
C LEU A 8 16.80 -4.70 8.30
N ARG A 9 18.08 -4.78 7.92
CA ARG A 9 18.48 -5.41 6.66
C ARG A 9 18.20 -6.91 6.63
N GLU A 10 18.42 -7.62 7.74
CA GLU A 10 18.09 -9.03 7.87
C GLU A 10 16.57 -9.26 7.75
N GLN A 11 15.77 -8.43 8.42
CA GLN A 11 14.31 -8.49 8.33
C GLN A 11 13.82 -8.19 6.91
N ILE A 12 14.39 -7.20 6.22
CA ILE A 12 14.09 -6.93 4.81
C ILE A 12 14.37 -8.16 3.95
N GLY A 13 15.53 -8.80 4.11
CA GLY A 13 15.87 -10.02 3.37
C GLY A 13 14.89 -11.16 3.61
N ALA A 14 14.56 -11.42 4.87
CA ALA A 14 13.59 -12.46 5.24
C ALA A 14 12.19 -12.18 4.67
N LEU A 15 11.70 -10.94 4.81
CA LEU A 15 10.39 -10.55 4.29
C LEU A 15 10.35 -10.52 2.77
N ALA A 16 11.44 -10.11 2.10
CA ALA A 16 11.52 -10.07 0.65
C ALA A 16 11.36 -11.46 0.01
N ALA A 17 11.85 -12.51 0.66
CA ALA A 17 11.69 -13.90 0.22
C ALA A 17 10.24 -14.42 0.31
N THR A 18 9.37 -13.73 1.06
CA THR A 18 7.96 -14.11 1.19
C THR A 18 7.05 -13.38 0.19
N ARG A 19 5.82 -13.87 0.03
CA ARG A 19 4.74 -13.19 -0.70
C ARG A 19 3.86 -12.33 0.20
N ALA A 20 4.19 -12.18 1.49
CA ALA A 20 3.38 -11.44 2.44
C ALA A 20 3.33 -9.95 2.09
N ASP A 21 2.16 -9.35 2.31
CA ASP A 21 2.03 -7.90 2.35
C ASP A 21 2.75 -7.38 3.58
N VAL A 22 3.42 -6.23 3.46
CA VAL A 22 4.28 -5.68 4.52
C VAL A 22 3.74 -4.32 4.96
N LEU A 23 3.70 -4.08 6.28
CA LEU A 23 3.40 -2.78 6.84
C LEU A 23 4.69 -2.15 7.40
N ILE A 24 5.15 -1.07 6.78
CA ILE A 24 6.33 -0.31 7.21
C ILE A 24 5.89 0.79 8.18
N LEU A 25 6.43 0.76 9.39
CA LEU A 25 6.26 1.82 10.38
C LEU A 25 7.55 2.63 10.50
N GLY A 26 7.46 3.94 10.31
CA GLY A 26 8.61 4.83 10.50
C GLY A 26 8.26 6.30 10.36
N GLU A 27 9.06 7.16 10.99
CA GLU A 27 8.87 8.62 10.96
C GLU A 27 8.94 9.19 9.53
N THR A 28 8.44 10.41 9.35
CA THR A 28 8.63 11.16 8.09
C THR A 28 10.12 11.30 7.80
N GLY A 29 10.53 11.00 6.56
CA GLY A 29 11.95 11.03 6.18
C GLY A 29 12.78 9.82 6.62
N ALA A 30 12.20 8.80 7.27
CA ALA A 30 12.94 7.59 7.70
C ALA A 30 13.36 6.66 6.54
N GLY A 31 13.09 7.00 5.28
CA GLY A 31 13.44 6.17 4.12
C GLY A 31 12.49 5.00 3.86
N LYS A 32 11.20 5.15 4.17
CA LYS A 32 10.17 4.10 3.94
C LYS A 32 10.13 3.63 2.49
N GLU A 33 10.23 4.53 1.52
CA GLU A 33 10.28 4.15 0.10
C GLU A 33 11.54 3.33 -0.24
N VAL A 34 12.70 3.66 0.34
CA VAL A 34 13.94 2.91 0.12
C VAL A 34 13.80 1.48 0.64
N VAL A 35 13.16 1.31 1.80
CA VAL A 35 12.86 -0.02 2.36
C VAL A 35 11.85 -0.77 1.49
N ALA A 36 10.79 -0.11 1.03
CA ALA A 36 9.80 -0.72 0.14
C ALA A 36 10.41 -1.18 -1.20
N ARG A 37 11.30 -0.36 -1.78
CA ARG A 37 12.03 -0.69 -3.00
C ARG A 37 12.97 -1.88 -2.77
N ALA A 38 13.72 -1.89 -1.66
CA ALA A 38 14.57 -3.02 -1.32
C ALA A 38 13.77 -4.32 -1.15
N LEU A 39 12.59 -4.26 -0.52
CA LEU A 39 11.68 -5.42 -0.41
C LEU A 39 11.23 -5.94 -1.78
N HIS A 40 10.99 -5.05 -2.74
CA HIS A 40 10.64 -5.45 -4.11
C HIS A 40 11.84 -6.05 -4.86
N ASP A 41 12.99 -5.35 -4.87
CA ASP A 41 14.19 -5.73 -5.61
C ASP A 41 14.77 -7.09 -5.15
N LEU A 42 14.62 -7.39 -3.86
CA LEU A 42 15.07 -8.65 -3.26
C LEU A 42 14.02 -9.78 -3.35
N SER A 43 12.82 -9.50 -3.86
CA SER A 43 11.75 -10.49 -3.95
C SER A 43 11.76 -11.27 -5.26
N GLY A 44 10.96 -12.34 -5.32
CA GLY A 44 10.66 -13.05 -6.57
C GLY A 44 9.91 -12.21 -7.61
N ARG A 45 9.45 -11.00 -7.27
CA ARG A 45 8.70 -10.08 -8.14
C ARG A 45 9.56 -8.93 -8.71
N ARG A 46 10.87 -8.93 -8.49
CA ARG A 46 11.80 -7.85 -8.89
C ARG A 46 11.79 -7.47 -10.38
N ASN A 47 11.32 -8.37 -11.25
CA ASN A 47 11.22 -8.12 -12.69
C ASN A 47 9.85 -7.53 -13.08
N GLY A 48 8.89 -7.52 -12.16
CA GLY A 48 7.58 -6.90 -12.33
C GLY A 48 7.58 -5.41 -12.00
N PRO A 49 6.46 -4.71 -12.21
CA PRO A 49 6.38 -3.28 -11.92
C PRO A 49 6.50 -3.00 -10.40
N PHE A 50 7.21 -1.93 -10.06
CA PHE A 50 7.14 -1.31 -8.75
C PHE A 50 6.36 0.00 -8.87
N VAL A 51 5.15 0.04 -8.32
CA VAL A 51 4.24 1.18 -8.45
C VAL A 51 4.09 1.84 -7.09
N ALA A 52 4.57 3.08 -6.96
CA ALA A 52 4.44 3.85 -5.73
C ALA A 52 3.32 4.90 -5.85
N ILE A 53 2.57 5.08 -4.77
CA ILE A 53 1.59 6.16 -4.60
C ILE A 53 1.61 6.64 -3.15
N ASN A 54 1.58 7.96 -2.97
CA ASN A 54 1.44 8.59 -1.67
C ASN A 54 -0.02 9.04 -1.50
N ALA A 55 -0.72 8.49 -0.51
CA ALA A 55 -2.13 8.78 -0.28
C ALA A 55 -2.38 10.16 0.32
N GLY A 56 -1.39 10.75 1.02
CA GLY A 56 -1.49 12.11 1.57
C GLY A 56 -1.23 13.22 0.55
N ALA A 57 -0.68 12.91 -0.62
CA ALA A 57 -0.31 13.90 -1.64
C ALA A 57 -1.44 14.26 -2.62
N LEU A 58 -2.59 13.58 -2.55
CA LEU A 58 -3.68 13.69 -3.52
C LEU A 58 -5.00 14.01 -2.81
N ALA A 59 -5.89 14.73 -3.49
CA ALA A 59 -7.26 14.92 -3.03
C ALA A 59 -8.00 13.57 -3.02
N GLU A 60 -8.94 13.38 -2.08
CA GLU A 60 -9.63 12.10 -1.85
C GLU A 60 -10.26 11.49 -3.11
N SER A 61 -11.01 12.29 -3.88
CA SER A 61 -11.63 11.86 -5.14
C SER A 61 -10.61 11.46 -6.21
N VAL A 62 -9.41 12.03 -6.15
CA VAL A 62 -8.29 11.70 -7.04
C VAL A 62 -7.61 10.42 -6.58
N VAL A 63 -7.38 10.25 -5.27
CA VAL A 63 -6.78 9.04 -4.68
C VAL A 63 -7.54 7.80 -5.13
N GLU A 64 -8.86 7.82 -5.01
CA GLU A 64 -9.69 6.67 -5.35
C GLU A 64 -9.58 6.31 -6.84
N SER A 65 -9.72 7.30 -7.72
CA SER A 65 -9.62 7.13 -9.17
C SER A 65 -8.22 6.71 -9.63
N GLU A 66 -7.16 7.21 -8.98
CA GLU A 66 -5.79 6.78 -9.26
C GLU A 66 -5.57 5.32 -8.84
N LEU A 67 -6.03 4.93 -7.65
CA LEU A 67 -5.84 3.59 -7.11
C LEU A 67 -6.61 2.53 -7.90
N PHE A 68 -7.92 2.73 -8.04
CA PHE A 68 -8.84 1.73 -8.57
C PHE A 68 -9.12 1.89 -10.07
N GLY A 69 -8.82 3.05 -10.65
CA GLY A 69 -9.21 3.37 -12.03
C GLY A 69 -10.71 3.64 -12.14
N HIS A 70 -11.17 3.98 -13.34
CA HIS A 70 -12.58 4.25 -13.59
C HIS A 70 -12.98 3.93 -15.02
N GLU A 71 -14.26 3.64 -15.19
CA GLU A 71 -14.93 3.57 -16.49
C GLU A 71 -15.51 4.94 -16.89
N PRO A 72 -15.75 5.18 -18.20
CA PRO A 72 -16.46 6.38 -18.63
C PRO A 72 -17.83 6.51 -17.96
N GLY A 73 -18.16 7.70 -17.46
CA GLY A 73 -19.43 7.98 -16.79
C GLY A 73 -19.47 7.63 -15.30
N ALA A 74 -18.37 7.16 -14.70
CA ALA A 74 -18.33 6.83 -13.27
C ALA A 74 -18.58 8.04 -12.33
N PHE A 75 -18.18 9.23 -12.75
CA PHE A 75 -18.40 10.50 -12.04
C PHE A 75 -18.29 11.68 -13.02
N THR A 76 -18.68 12.88 -12.59
CA THR A 76 -18.56 14.10 -13.41
C THR A 76 -17.11 14.35 -13.83
N GLY A 77 -16.84 14.28 -15.14
CA GLY A 77 -15.49 14.43 -15.70
C GLY A 77 -14.80 13.11 -16.07
N ALA A 78 -15.37 11.95 -15.73
CA ALA A 78 -14.89 10.64 -16.17
C ALA A 78 -15.23 10.38 -17.64
N GLN A 79 -14.56 11.07 -18.57
CA GLN A 79 -14.85 10.97 -20.00
C GLN A 79 -14.19 9.77 -20.68
N LYS A 80 -13.09 9.27 -20.13
CA LYS A 80 -12.31 8.17 -20.68
C LYS A 80 -12.07 7.13 -19.60
N ARG A 81 -11.84 5.88 -20.03
CA ARG A 81 -11.37 4.84 -19.12
C ARG A 81 -10.00 5.21 -18.57
N ARG A 82 -9.78 4.92 -17.28
CA ARG A 82 -8.47 4.99 -16.63
C ARG A 82 -8.13 3.67 -15.98
N ILE A 83 -6.91 3.19 -16.23
CA ILE A 83 -6.34 2.05 -15.52
C ILE A 83 -5.78 2.53 -14.18
N GLY A 84 -6.23 1.90 -13.10
CA GLY A 84 -5.79 2.21 -11.73
C GLY A 84 -4.39 1.67 -11.43
N LYS A 85 -3.78 2.18 -10.36
CA LYS A 85 -2.47 1.74 -9.88
C LYS A 85 -2.46 0.27 -9.47
N PHE A 86 -3.55 -0.25 -8.90
CA PHE A 86 -3.63 -1.68 -8.56
C PHE A 86 -3.53 -2.57 -9.79
N GLU A 87 -4.30 -2.25 -10.83
CA GLU A 87 -4.25 -2.98 -12.11
C GLU A 87 -2.89 -2.80 -12.81
N PHE A 88 -2.34 -1.59 -12.80
CA PHE A 88 -1.03 -1.32 -13.38
C PHE A 88 0.13 -2.04 -12.66
N ALA A 89 -0.01 -2.29 -11.35
CA ALA A 89 0.97 -3.01 -10.54
C ALA A 89 0.89 -4.54 -10.69
N ASN A 90 -0.05 -5.06 -11.49
CA ASN A 90 -0.27 -6.50 -11.63
C ASN A 90 1.02 -7.26 -12.02
N GLY A 91 1.29 -8.39 -11.36
CA GLY A 91 2.54 -9.15 -11.49
C GLY A 91 3.72 -8.59 -10.69
N GLY A 92 3.58 -7.43 -10.03
CA GLY A 92 4.64 -6.72 -9.32
C GLY A 92 4.29 -6.38 -7.87
N THR A 93 4.73 -5.20 -7.45
CA THR A 93 4.54 -4.66 -6.10
C THR A 93 3.92 -3.27 -6.17
N LEU A 94 2.90 -3.02 -5.34
CA LEU A 94 2.38 -1.68 -5.11
C LEU A 94 2.79 -1.19 -3.72
N PHE A 95 3.36 0.01 -3.67
CA PHE A 95 3.73 0.72 -2.45
C PHE A 95 2.74 1.85 -2.15
N LEU A 96 2.05 1.76 -1.01
CA LEU A 96 1.12 2.75 -0.47
C LEU A 96 1.83 3.52 0.65
N ASP A 97 2.28 4.74 0.38
CA ASP A 97 2.82 5.62 1.42
C ASP A 97 1.72 6.46 2.06
N GLU A 98 1.91 6.77 3.34
CA GLU A 98 0.94 7.51 4.19
C GLU A 98 -0.47 6.91 4.19
N ILE A 99 -0.58 5.59 4.41
CA ILE A 99 -1.88 4.89 4.39
C ILE A 99 -2.88 5.43 5.44
N GLU A 100 -2.39 6.03 6.53
CA GLU A 100 -3.20 6.72 7.54
C GLU A 100 -4.02 7.89 6.98
N SER A 101 -3.60 8.44 5.83
CA SER A 101 -4.24 9.59 5.18
C SER A 101 -5.43 9.19 4.31
N MET A 102 -5.68 7.89 4.10
CA MET A 102 -6.82 7.42 3.30
C MET A 102 -8.14 7.65 4.03
N SER A 103 -9.18 8.07 3.30
CA SER A 103 -10.53 8.12 3.85
C SER A 103 -11.08 6.73 4.17
N LEU A 104 -12.07 6.67 5.06
CA LEU A 104 -12.69 5.40 5.47
C LEU A 104 -13.30 4.65 4.28
N ASP A 105 -13.82 5.36 3.28
CA ASP A 105 -14.41 4.76 2.08
C ASP A 105 -13.36 4.08 1.20
N VAL A 106 -12.20 4.75 0.99
CA VAL A 106 -11.06 4.15 0.31
C VAL A 106 -10.53 2.94 1.08
N GLN A 107 -10.49 3.02 2.42
CA GLN A 107 -10.08 1.90 3.28
C GLN A 107 -10.98 0.67 3.14
N VAL A 108 -12.30 0.85 2.98
CA VAL A 108 -13.24 -0.27 2.72
C VAL A 108 -12.89 -0.99 1.42
N LYS A 109 -12.65 -0.24 0.34
CA LYS A 109 -12.32 -0.82 -0.97
C LYS A 109 -10.96 -1.49 -0.96
N LEU A 110 -9.99 -0.90 -0.26
CA LEU A 110 -8.67 -1.51 -0.06
C LEU A 110 -8.77 -2.84 0.69
N LEU A 111 -9.57 -2.90 1.76
CA LEU A 111 -9.77 -4.15 2.51
C LEU A 111 -10.33 -5.27 1.63
N ARG A 112 -11.37 -4.96 0.82
CA ARG A 112 -11.94 -5.93 -0.13
C ARG A 112 -10.91 -6.43 -1.12
N LEU A 113 -10.12 -5.53 -1.71
CA LEU A 113 -9.04 -5.89 -2.64
C LEU A 113 -8.00 -6.80 -1.96
N LEU A 114 -7.59 -6.49 -0.73
CA LEU A 114 -6.62 -7.30 0.01
C LEU A 114 -7.15 -8.70 0.34
N GLN A 115 -8.46 -8.83 0.57
CA GLN A 115 -9.12 -10.10 0.89
C GLN A 115 -9.32 -10.95 -0.37
N GLU A 116 -9.88 -10.37 -1.41
CA GLU A 116 -10.36 -11.06 -2.60
C GLU A 116 -9.30 -11.16 -3.71
N ARG A 117 -8.26 -10.31 -3.66
CA ARG A 117 -7.25 -10.15 -4.72
C ARG A 117 -7.88 -9.84 -6.09
N VAL A 118 -8.92 -9.03 -6.07
CA VAL A 118 -9.57 -8.49 -7.26
C VAL A 118 -9.72 -6.97 -7.11
N VAL A 119 -9.77 -6.28 -8.25
CA VAL A 119 -10.14 -4.87 -8.30
C VAL A 119 -11.30 -4.67 -9.25
N GLU A 120 -12.20 -3.75 -8.88
CA GLU A 120 -13.24 -3.22 -9.74
C GLU A 120 -12.95 -1.75 -9.98
N ARG A 121 -13.04 -1.32 -11.25
CA ARG A 121 -12.91 0.11 -11.59
C ARG A 121 -14.15 0.85 -11.11
N LEU A 122 -14.01 2.12 -10.75
CA LEU A 122 -15.15 2.96 -10.39
C LEU A 122 -16.15 3.03 -11.54
N GLY A 123 -17.44 2.87 -11.22
CA GLY A 123 -18.54 2.84 -12.20
C GLY A 123 -18.60 1.57 -13.04
N GLY A 124 -17.76 0.56 -12.78
CA GLY A 124 -17.78 -0.74 -13.44
C GLY A 124 -18.07 -1.88 -12.45
N ASN A 125 -18.50 -3.03 -13.00
CA ASN A 125 -18.77 -4.26 -12.23
C ASN A 125 -17.83 -5.41 -12.65
N GLN A 126 -16.82 -5.13 -13.48
CA GLN A 126 -15.87 -6.13 -13.93
C GLN A 126 -14.83 -6.37 -12.84
N GLN A 127 -14.83 -7.57 -12.28
CA GLN A 127 -13.78 -8.03 -11.38
C GLN A 127 -12.52 -8.36 -12.18
N ILE A 128 -11.41 -7.74 -11.81
CA ILE A 128 -10.10 -7.92 -12.44
C ILE A 128 -9.19 -8.63 -11.42
N PRO A 129 -8.84 -9.91 -11.63
CA PRO A 129 -7.92 -10.62 -10.74
C PRO A 129 -6.54 -9.99 -10.71
N LEU A 130 -5.95 -9.92 -9.52
CA LEU A 130 -4.64 -9.32 -9.27
C LEU A 130 -3.70 -10.31 -8.62
N ASP A 131 -2.54 -10.50 -9.24
CA ASP A 131 -1.38 -11.14 -8.64
C ASP A 131 -0.35 -10.06 -8.24
N ILE A 132 -0.63 -9.38 -7.12
CA ILE A 132 0.19 -8.27 -6.62
C ILE A 132 0.62 -8.48 -5.17
N ARG A 133 1.77 -7.90 -4.84
CA ARG A 133 2.21 -7.70 -3.46
C ARG A 133 1.93 -6.26 -3.02
N ILE A 134 1.39 -6.08 -1.82
CA ILE A 134 1.18 -4.75 -1.23
C ILE A 134 2.25 -4.48 -0.18
N ILE A 135 2.84 -3.28 -0.23
CA ILE A 135 3.65 -2.72 0.83
C ILE A 135 2.97 -1.43 1.27
N ALA A 136 2.48 -1.36 2.49
CA ALA A 136 1.92 -0.15 3.07
C ALA A 136 2.96 0.53 3.96
N ALA A 137 2.91 1.84 4.08
CA ALA A 137 3.77 2.64 4.93
C ALA A 137 2.94 3.65 5.72
N THR A 138 3.33 3.86 6.97
CA THR A 138 2.70 4.82 7.86
C THR A 138 3.71 5.47 8.80
N LYS A 139 3.42 6.71 9.20
CA LYS A 139 4.13 7.41 10.28
C LYS A 139 3.37 7.39 11.61
N GLU A 140 2.11 6.96 11.60
CA GLU A 140 1.24 6.92 12.78
C GLU A 140 1.08 5.49 13.31
N ASP A 141 0.66 5.37 14.57
CA ASP A 141 0.17 4.11 15.09
C ASP A 141 -1.26 3.87 14.56
N LEU A 142 -1.39 2.98 13.57
CA LEU A 142 -2.68 2.65 12.96
C LEU A 142 -3.65 2.00 13.94
N ARG A 143 -3.17 1.35 15.00
CA ARG A 143 -4.05 0.80 16.04
C ARG A 143 -4.69 1.94 16.82
N GLN A 144 -3.89 2.93 17.22
CA GLN A 144 -4.40 4.13 17.90
C GLN A 144 -5.32 4.94 16.97
N ALA A 145 -4.99 5.05 15.68
CA ALA A 145 -5.85 5.70 14.71
C ALA A 145 -7.19 4.94 14.55
N ALA A 146 -7.19 3.61 14.68
CA ALA A 146 -8.40 2.81 14.68
C ALA A 146 -9.26 3.00 15.93
N ASP A 147 -8.63 3.05 17.12
CA ASP A 147 -9.34 3.35 18.37
C ASP A 147 -10.00 4.75 18.34
N GLN A 148 -9.46 5.67 17.54
CA GLN A 148 -10.00 7.02 17.31
C GLN A 148 -11.02 7.10 16.15
N GLY A 149 -11.31 5.99 15.47
CA GLY A 149 -12.25 5.96 14.33
C GLY A 149 -11.72 6.60 13.04
N ARG A 150 -10.42 6.90 12.95
CA ARG A 150 -9.76 7.46 11.75
C ARG A 150 -9.27 6.36 10.80
N PHE A 151 -9.10 5.15 11.31
CA PHE A 151 -8.68 3.99 10.54
C PHE A 151 -9.59 2.81 10.86
N ARG A 152 -9.84 1.93 9.89
CA ARG A 152 -10.64 0.75 10.16
C ARG A 152 -9.80 -0.33 10.85
N ALA A 153 -10.33 -0.85 11.97
CA ALA A 153 -9.65 -1.90 12.73
C ALA A 153 -9.41 -3.18 11.91
N ASP A 154 -10.38 -3.58 11.07
CA ASP A 154 -10.28 -4.76 10.20
C ASP A 154 -9.16 -4.63 9.16
N LEU A 155 -9.01 -3.46 8.55
CA LEU A 155 -7.92 -3.15 7.63
C LEU A 155 -6.56 -3.14 8.37
N TYR A 156 -6.49 -2.58 9.58
CA TYR A 156 -5.28 -2.63 10.38
C TYR A 156 -4.82 -4.07 10.61
N TYR A 157 -5.71 -4.96 11.06
CA TYR A 157 -5.34 -6.36 11.29
C TYR A 157 -4.96 -7.08 9.99
N ARG A 158 -5.57 -6.73 8.85
CA ARG A 158 -5.20 -7.31 7.54
C ARG A 158 -3.81 -6.88 7.09
N LEU A 159 -3.40 -5.65 7.35
CA LEU A 159 -2.10 -5.11 6.97
C LEU A 159 -0.99 -5.49 7.95
N ASN A 160 -1.30 -5.61 9.25
CA ASN A 160 -0.32 -5.83 10.31
C ASN A 160 0.15 -7.30 10.45
N VAL A 161 0.10 -8.08 9.36
CA VAL A 161 0.54 -9.48 9.34
C VAL A 161 2.06 -9.58 9.35
N ALA A 162 2.74 -8.69 8.63
CA ALA A 162 4.20 -8.61 8.57
C ALA A 162 4.68 -7.16 8.79
N PRO A 163 4.70 -6.68 10.04
CA PRO A 163 5.17 -5.34 10.35
C PRO A 163 6.69 -5.23 10.26
N LEU A 164 7.18 -4.11 9.73
CA LEU A 164 8.58 -3.77 9.66
C LEU A 164 8.79 -2.35 10.18
N ARG A 165 9.47 -2.21 11.31
CA ARG A 165 9.75 -0.91 11.93
C ARG A 165 11.11 -0.39 11.49
N ILE A 166 11.14 0.84 10.99
CA ILE A 166 12.39 1.58 10.77
C ILE A 166 12.71 2.34 12.07
N PRO A 167 13.84 2.03 12.73
CA PRO A 167 14.26 2.76 13.92
C PRO A 167 14.62 4.22 13.55
N PRO A 168 14.33 5.19 14.42
CA PRO A 168 14.72 6.58 14.19
C PRO A 168 16.25 6.72 14.23
N LEU A 169 16.80 7.75 13.57
CA LEU A 169 18.26 7.97 13.49
C LEU A 169 18.95 8.23 14.85
N ARG A 170 18.17 8.47 15.90
CA ARG A 170 18.62 8.68 17.28
C ARG A 170 18.90 7.38 18.05
N GLU A 171 18.57 6.22 17.47
CA GLU A 171 18.82 4.86 18.00
C GLU A 171 19.97 4.16 17.25
#